data_AF-A0A1V5A4I1-F1
#
_entry.id   AF-A0A1V5A4I1-F1
#
_cell.length_a   1.000
_cell.length_b   1.000
_cell.length_c   1.000
_cell.angle_alpha   90.00
_cell.angle_beta   90.00
_cell.angle_gamma   90.00
#
_symmetry.space_group_name_H-M   'P 1'
#
loop_
_entity.id
_entity.type
_entity.pdbx_description
1 polymer ?
#
loop_
_entity_poly.entity_id
_entity_poly.type
_entity_poly.pdbx_seq_one_letter_code
_entity_poly.pdbx_strand_id
1 'polypeptide(L)'
;MVHLSVDIGGRPGVDCRGFCEYCYFKHVKETEPFGCRYCPPYKKGCDYCSRSVREYYQGWKDLRTIADDVLARLQTIPDEVSRITISGGGDPSCYPQFTDLVEILSSMEAPLHIGYTSGKGFDDPGVARFLIDSGLSEISFTVFSVQPDLRKRYMHDPTPDASLAVLETLCGEIDVYAACVVLPGVNDGPVLEETCQWLEDKGAKGIILMRFANQTDHGLILGNAPVIPGQRVQGAEEFRDMVTGLSRRFRIKVSGTPLWDPAIGSPFALASEPDLLEKLPRLVGNASVITGRIAAPFIRKILASRGRGTTVIPVEKDIACLITIDDLKSLDPSTLSPLVIIPGRAFLYDREVRDLLARDRNERMIMRGPDTLTADAETSMGMTRNEVLALEMEAFSDLIRLINRYGVTEDPPGTR
;
A
#
# COMPACT_ATOMS: atom_id res chain seq x y z
N MET A 1 17.04 -17.65 -4.99
CA MET A 1 15.68 -17.97 -4.47
C MET A 1 14.70 -17.09 -5.21
N VAL A 2 13.86 -17.69 -6.05
CA VAL A 2 12.97 -16.95 -6.95
C VAL A 2 11.52 -17.18 -6.57
N HIS A 3 10.77 -16.09 -6.42
CA HIS A 3 9.34 -16.12 -6.19
C HIS A 3 8.60 -16.11 -7.54
N LEU A 4 7.79 -17.12 -7.79
CA LEU A 4 6.91 -17.17 -8.96
C LEU A 4 5.56 -16.55 -8.59
N SER A 5 5.20 -15.41 -9.20
CA SER A 5 3.85 -14.86 -9.10
C SER A 5 2.97 -15.43 -10.21
N VAL A 6 1.80 -15.94 -9.84
CA VAL A 6 0.76 -16.47 -10.71
C VAL A 6 -0.41 -15.49 -10.69
N ASP A 7 -0.61 -14.79 -11.80
CA ASP A 7 -1.70 -13.82 -11.96
C ASP A 7 -2.91 -14.47 -12.61
N ILE A 8 -3.96 -14.71 -11.82
CA ILE A 8 -5.22 -15.34 -12.26
C ILE A 8 -6.19 -14.36 -12.95
N GLY A 9 -5.86 -13.06 -12.95
CA GLY A 9 -6.74 -12.01 -13.46
C GLY A 9 -7.91 -11.68 -12.51
N GLY A 10 -9.09 -11.46 -13.07
CA GLY A 10 -10.32 -11.14 -12.34
C GLY A 10 -10.52 -9.63 -12.13
N ARG A 11 -11.76 -9.18 -12.26
CA ARG A 11 -12.18 -7.79 -12.07
C ARG A 11 -12.44 -7.52 -10.58
N PRO A 12 -11.75 -6.54 -9.97
CA PRO A 12 -11.99 -6.16 -8.58
C PRO A 12 -13.46 -5.85 -8.30
N GLY A 13 -13.99 -6.43 -7.22
CA GLY A 13 -15.37 -6.28 -6.76
C GLY A 13 -16.44 -7.00 -7.59
N VAL A 14 -16.22 -7.23 -8.89
CA VAL A 14 -17.15 -8.00 -9.74
C VAL A 14 -16.88 -9.49 -9.60
N ASP A 15 -15.64 -9.90 -9.84
CA ASP A 15 -15.19 -11.29 -9.73
C ASP A 15 -14.80 -11.66 -8.28
N CYS A 16 -15.25 -10.86 -7.30
CA CYS A 16 -15.09 -11.10 -5.87
C CYS A 16 -16.41 -11.53 -5.19
N ARG A 17 -17.39 -12.02 -5.97
CA ARG A 17 -18.79 -12.23 -5.54
C ARG A 17 -19.49 -10.96 -5.03
N GLY A 18 -19.14 -9.81 -5.62
CA GLY A 18 -19.70 -8.52 -5.28
C GLY A 18 -18.77 -7.64 -4.43
N PHE A 19 -19.01 -6.34 -4.52
CA PHE A 19 -18.25 -5.31 -3.81
C PHE A 19 -18.54 -5.37 -2.32
N CYS A 20 -17.52 -5.34 -1.46
CA CYS A 20 -17.71 -4.93 -0.06
C CYS A 20 -18.27 -3.49 -0.03
N GLU A 21 -19.01 -3.15 1.03
CA GLU A 21 -19.53 -1.78 1.21
C GLU A 21 -18.42 -0.73 1.20
N TYR A 22 -17.25 -1.07 1.73
CA TYR A 22 -16.05 -0.23 1.82
C TYR A 22 -15.07 -0.43 0.66
N CYS A 23 -15.45 -1.13 -0.41
CA CYS A 23 -14.52 -1.45 -1.49
C CYS A 23 -14.07 -0.19 -2.25
N TYR A 24 -12.75 0.00 -2.34
CA TYR A 24 -12.12 1.10 -3.06
C TYR A 24 -12.52 1.16 -4.54
N PHE A 25 -12.81 0.02 -5.17
CA PHE A 25 -13.19 -0.04 -6.59
C PHE A 25 -14.70 0.14 -6.82
N LYS A 26 -15.49 0.23 -5.75
CA LYS A 26 -16.94 0.47 -5.85
C LYS A 26 -17.18 1.86 -6.47
N HIS A 27 -18.02 1.91 -7.50
CA HIS A 27 -18.39 3.13 -8.22
C HIS A 27 -17.23 3.90 -8.90
N VAL A 28 -16.11 3.22 -9.20
CA VAL A 28 -15.02 3.81 -10.01
C VAL A 28 -15.58 4.34 -11.33
N LYS A 29 -15.25 5.60 -11.63
CA LYS A 29 -15.67 6.28 -12.86
C LYS A 29 -14.54 6.26 -13.86
N GLU A 30 -14.88 6.50 -15.13
CA GLU A 30 -13.87 6.90 -16.09
C GLU A 30 -13.25 8.23 -15.64
N THR A 31 -11.94 8.22 -15.46
CA THR A 31 -11.16 9.44 -15.21
C THR A 31 -10.25 9.72 -16.41
N GLU A 32 -9.84 10.96 -16.59
CA GLU A 32 -8.71 11.25 -17.48
C GLU A 32 -7.43 10.63 -16.90
N PRO A 33 -6.43 10.27 -17.72
CA PRO A 33 -5.15 9.81 -17.21
C PRO A 33 -4.56 10.84 -16.25
N PHE A 34 -4.15 10.43 -15.05
CA PHE A 34 -3.64 11.37 -14.05
C PHE A 34 -2.29 11.98 -14.42
N GLY A 35 -1.47 11.24 -15.17
CA GLY A 35 -0.05 11.52 -15.32
C GLY A 35 0.78 10.75 -14.29
N CYS A 36 2.01 10.39 -14.63
CA CYS A 36 2.99 9.82 -13.72
C CYS A 36 4.40 9.92 -14.33
N ARG A 37 5.40 9.43 -13.60
CA ARG A 37 6.80 9.40 -14.04
C ARG A 37 7.07 8.60 -15.32
N TYR A 38 6.17 7.69 -15.70
CA TYR A 38 6.30 6.87 -16.91
C TYR A 38 5.61 7.49 -18.14
N CYS A 39 4.95 8.64 -17.97
CA CYS A 39 4.39 9.35 -19.12
C CYS A 39 5.51 9.92 -20.00
N PRO A 40 5.43 9.76 -21.33
CA PRO A 40 6.38 10.38 -22.23
C PRO A 40 6.28 11.93 -22.15
N PRO A 41 7.36 12.69 -22.44
CA PRO A 41 7.43 14.13 -22.21
C PRO A 41 6.38 15.00 -22.92
N TYR A 42 5.74 14.47 -23.97
CA TYR A 42 4.77 15.19 -24.80
C TYR A 42 3.36 14.60 -24.77
N LYS A 43 3.12 13.54 -23.99
CA LYS A 43 1.80 12.91 -23.91
C LYS A 43 1.52 12.41 -22.49
N LYS A 44 0.50 13.00 -21.89
CA LYS A 44 -0.09 12.53 -20.63
C LYS A 44 -0.83 11.22 -20.88
N GLY A 45 -0.61 10.23 -20.01
CA GLY A 45 -1.26 8.91 -20.10
C GLY A 45 -0.34 7.84 -20.68
N CYS A 46 0.28 7.08 -19.80
CA CYS A 46 0.89 5.78 -20.08
C CYS A 46 -0.01 4.68 -19.50
N ASP A 47 0.26 3.41 -19.84
CA ASP A 47 -0.52 2.25 -19.38
C ASP A 47 -0.72 2.24 -17.85
N TYR A 48 0.32 2.60 -17.09
CA TYR A 48 0.27 2.63 -15.63
C TYR A 48 -0.80 3.58 -15.07
N CYS A 49 -0.75 4.86 -15.46
CA CYS A 49 -1.64 5.89 -14.89
C CYS A 49 -2.99 6.01 -15.59
N SER A 50 -3.20 5.35 -16.73
CA SER A 50 -4.49 5.31 -17.41
C SER A 50 -5.28 4.03 -17.13
N ARG A 51 -4.58 2.89 -16.95
CA ARG A 51 -5.21 1.57 -16.86
C ARG A 51 -4.79 0.80 -15.60
N SER A 52 -3.49 0.59 -15.36
CA SER A 52 -3.02 -0.31 -14.29
C SER A 52 -3.47 0.14 -12.89
N VAL A 53 -3.46 1.45 -12.61
CA VAL A 53 -3.91 2.01 -11.32
C VAL A 53 -5.39 1.71 -11.00
N ARG A 54 -6.19 1.41 -12.02
CA ARG A 54 -7.60 1.02 -11.85
C ARG A 54 -7.79 -0.47 -11.64
N GLU A 55 -6.69 -1.23 -11.68
CA GLU A 55 -6.72 -2.69 -11.75
C GLU A 55 -7.70 -3.16 -12.83
N TYR A 56 -7.58 -2.57 -14.02
CA TYR A 56 -8.47 -2.90 -15.12
C TYR A 56 -8.09 -4.26 -15.72
N TYR A 57 -8.75 -5.30 -15.20
CA TYR A 57 -8.75 -6.65 -15.74
C TYR A 57 -9.96 -6.87 -16.65
N GLN A 58 -9.81 -7.70 -17.69
CA GLN A 58 -10.93 -8.08 -18.55
C GLN A 58 -11.83 -9.17 -17.94
N GLY A 59 -11.35 -9.84 -16.89
CA GLY A 59 -11.99 -10.97 -16.23
C GLY A 59 -10.95 -11.99 -15.80
N TRP A 60 -11.41 -13.17 -15.41
CA TRP A 60 -10.56 -14.31 -15.11
C TRP A 60 -9.77 -14.77 -16.34
N LYS A 61 -8.50 -15.13 -16.13
CA LYS A 61 -7.75 -15.91 -17.12
C LYS A 61 -8.22 -17.37 -17.05
N ASP A 62 -8.33 -18.04 -18.18
CA ASP A 62 -8.57 -19.47 -18.19
C ASP A 62 -7.31 -20.24 -17.74
N LEU A 63 -7.52 -21.47 -17.26
CA LEU A 63 -6.45 -22.29 -16.68
C LEU A 63 -5.29 -22.55 -17.67
N ARG A 64 -5.58 -22.68 -18.97
CA ARG A 64 -4.55 -22.91 -19.99
C ARG A 64 -3.68 -21.67 -20.16
N THR A 65 -4.28 -20.49 -20.24
CA THR A 65 -3.53 -19.23 -20.31
C THR A 65 -2.62 -19.07 -19.08
N ILE A 66 -3.09 -19.42 -17.88
CA ILE A 66 -2.28 -19.36 -16.66
C ILE A 66 -1.13 -20.37 -16.73
N ALA A 67 -1.38 -21.60 -17.17
CA ALA A 67 -0.34 -22.62 -17.31
C ALA A 67 0.73 -22.21 -18.34
N ASP A 68 0.32 -21.65 -19.48
CA ASP A 68 1.23 -21.14 -20.51
C ASP A 68 2.09 -19.98 -19.96
N ASP A 69 1.49 -19.03 -19.21
CA ASP A 69 2.19 -17.93 -18.54
C ASP A 69 3.22 -18.46 -17.51
N VAL A 70 2.84 -19.47 -16.71
CA VAL A 70 3.71 -20.09 -15.72
C VAL A 70 4.89 -20.80 -16.38
N LEU A 71 4.65 -21.61 -17.41
CA LEU A 71 5.70 -22.31 -18.15
C LEU A 71 6.68 -21.33 -18.79
N ALA A 72 6.18 -20.25 -19.40
CA ALA A 72 7.02 -19.20 -19.97
C ALA A 72 7.90 -18.52 -18.92
N ARG A 73 7.36 -18.27 -17.70
CA ARG A 73 8.15 -17.73 -16.59
C ARG A 73 9.21 -18.71 -16.11
N LEU A 74 8.87 -19.99 -15.95
CA LEU A 74 9.81 -21.02 -15.53
C LEU A 74 11.01 -21.15 -16.48
N GLN A 75 10.80 -20.94 -17.79
CA GLN A 75 11.89 -20.94 -18.78
C GLN A 75 12.86 -19.74 -18.66
N THR A 76 12.42 -18.65 -18.03
CA THR A 76 13.23 -17.43 -17.88
C THR A 76 13.88 -17.31 -16.50
N ILE A 77 13.46 -18.13 -15.55
CA ILE A 77 14.00 -18.15 -14.19
C ILE A 77 15.24 -19.07 -14.14
N PRO A 78 16.41 -18.55 -13.72
CA PRO A 78 17.65 -19.34 -13.70
C PRO A 78 17.78 -20.29 -12.50
N ASP A 79 17.00 -20.07 -11.44
CA ASP A 79 17.07 -20.78 -10.15
C ASP A 79 15.80 -21.62 -9.90
N GLU A 80 15.86 -22.53 -8.93
CA GLU A 80 14.66 -23.19 -8.42
C GLU A 80 13.67 -22.20 -7.79
N VAL A 81 12.38 -22.45 -8.01
CA VAL A 81 11.28 -21.66 -7.44
C VAL A 81 11.16 -21.97 -5.96
N SER A 82 11.37 -20.96 -5.11
CA SER A 82 11.32 -21.12 -3.66
C SER A 82 9.94 -20.85 -3.06
N ARG A 83 9.03 -20.22 -3.83
CA ARG A 83 7.64 -19.95 -3.45
C ARG A 83 6.80 -19.61 -4.68
N ILE A 84 5.55 -20.05 -4.69
CA ILE A 84 4.55 -19.69 -5.69
C ILE A 84 3.48 -18.83 -5.02
N THR A 85 3.28 -17.60 -5.48
CA THR A 85 2.23 -16.70 -4.97
C THR A 85 1.08 -16.58 -5.97
N ILE A 86 -0.11 -17.03 -5.59
CA ILE A 86 -1.35 -16.85 -6.35
C ILE A 86 -1.94 -15.47 -6.02
N SER A 87 -2.21 -14.67 -7.05
CA SER A 87 -2.72 -13.30 -6.94
C SER A 87 -3.55 -12.93 -8.16
N GLY A 88 -4.39 -11.91 -8.07
CA GLY A 88 -5.15 -11.37 -9.20
C GLY A 88 -5.88 -10.10 -8.79
N GLY A 89 -6.57 -9.46 -9.74
CA GLY A 89 -7.48 -8.36 -9.42
C GLY A 89 -8.80 -8.84 -8.81
N GLY A 90 -9.23 -10.06 -9.14
CA GLY A 90 -10.34 -10.73 -8.47
C GLY A 90 -9.90 -11.43 -7.18
N ASP A 91 -10.85 -11.91 -6.40
CA ASP A 91 -10.55 -12.70 -5.19
C ASP A 91 -10.21 -14.14 -5.58
N PRO A 92 -9.01 -14.67 -5.26
CA PRO A 92 -8.63 -16.05 -5.58
C PRO A 92 -9.62 -17.11 -5.09
N SER A 93 -10.27 -16.91 -3.94
CA SER A 93 -11.31 -17.84 -3.46
C SER A 93 -12.51 -17.95 -4.41
N CYS A 94 -12.75 -16.93 -5.24
CA CYS A 94 -13.84 -16.86 -6.21
C CYS A 94 -13.42 -17.31 -7.62
N TYR A 95 -12.17 -17.75 -7.82
CA TYR A 95 -11.71 -18.20 -9.12
C TYR A 95 -12.40 -19.53 -9.51
N PRO A 96 -13.06 -19.64 -10.68
CA PRO A 96 -13.88 -20.81 -11.00
C PRO A 96 -13.14 -22.14 -11.05
N GLN A 97 -11.84 -22.11 -11.37
CA GLN A 97 -10.98 -23.30 -11.51
C GLN A 97 -9.89 -23.31 -10.42
N PHE A 98 -10.21 -22.82 -9.21
CA PHE A 98 -9.22 -22.65 -8.15
C PHE A 98 -8.60 -23.94 -7.67
N THR A 99 -9.40 -24.99 -7.49
CA THR A 99 -8.91 -26.32 -7.09
C THR A 99 -7.97 -26.89 -8.16
N ASP A 100 -8.38 -26.86 -9.43
CA ASP A 100 -7.58 -27.36 -10.55
C ASP A 100 -6.26 -26.60 -10.67
N LEU A 101 -6.27 -25.28 -10.45
CA LEU A 101 -5.07 -24.46 -10.44
C LEU A 101 -4.14 -24.86 -9.29
N VAL A 102 -4.67 -25.05 -8.08
CA VAL A 102 -3.87 -25.46 -6.92
C VAL A 102 -3.24 -26.83 -7.16
N GLU A 103 -3.96 -27.79 -7.74
CA GLU A 103 -3.40 -29.11 -8.09
C GLU A 103 -2.28 -29.04 -9.12
N ILE A 104 -2.42 -28.18 -10.14
CA ILE A 104 -1.35 -27.97 -11.13
C ILE A 104 -0.11 -27.39 -10.45
N LEU A 105 -0.28 -26.37 -9.61
CA LEU A 105 0.84 -25.67 -8.97
C LEU A 105 1.50 -26.53 -7.88
N SER A 106 0.75 -27.36 -7.15
CA SER A 106 1.30 -28.23 -6.11
C SER A 106 2.26 -29.28 -6.65
N SER A 107 2.09 -29.70 -7.91
CA SER A 107 3.01 -30.61 -8.60
C SER A 107 4.45 -30.09 -8.73
N MET A 108 4.65 -28.78 -8.54
CA MET A 108 5.96 -28.15 -8.55
C MET A 108 6.72 -28.29 -7.23
N GLU A 109 6.08 -28.83 -6.17
CA GLU A 109 6.65 -29.07 -4.84
C GLU A 109 7.21 -27.81 -4.12
N ALA A 110 6.98 -26.62 -4.67
CA ALA A 110 7.31 -25.34 -4.06
C ALA A 110 6.17 -24.88 -3.14
N PRO A 111 6.47 -24.26 -1.98
CA PRO A 111 5.45 -23.75 -1.08
C PRO A 111 4.49 -22.78 -1.77
N LEU A 112 3.19 -23.02 -1.62
CA LEU A 112 2.14 -22.15 -2.13
C LEU A 112 1.85 -21.02 -1.14
N HIS A 113 1.55 -19.85 -1.67
CA HIS A 113 1.09 -18.66 -0.96
C HIS A 113 -0.08 -18.04 -1.70
N ILE A 114 -1.12 -17.64 -0.99
CA ILE A 114 -2.19 -16.81 -1.54
C ILE A 114 -1.98 -15.37 -1.07
N GLY A 115 -1.59 -14.50 -2.02
CA GLY A 115 -1.17 -13.13 -1.71
C GLY A 115 -2.29 -12.23 -1.20
N TYR A 116 -3.55 -12.59 -1.45
CA TYR A 116 -4.73 -11.94 -0.91
C TYR A 116 -5.97 -12.80 -1.17
N THR A 117 -6.87 -12.95 -0.21
CA THR A 117 -8.25 -13.43 -0.43
C THR A 117 -9.18 -12.86 0.64
N SER A 118 -10.48 -12.75 0.35
CA SER A 118 -11.50 -12.46 1.36
C SER A 118 -12.25 -13.72 1.85
N GLY A 119 -12.04 -14.85 1.18
CA GLY A 119 -12.65 -16.14 1.50
C GLY A 119 -14.12 -16.28 1.11
N LYS A 120 -14.74 -15.28 0.48
CA LYS A 120 -16.16 -15.31 0.08
C LYS A 120 -16.51 -16.44 -0.90
N GLY A 121 -15.52 -16.96 -1.62
CA GLY A 121 -15.70 -18.08 -2.53
C GLY A 121 -15.49 -19.45 -1.89
N PHE A 122 -15.03 -19.49 -0.63
CA PHE A 122 -14.85 -20.74 0.12
C PHE A 122 -16.13 -21.15 0.82
N ASP A 123 -17.05 -21.73 0.06
CA ASP A 123 -18.35 -22.19 0.56
C ASP A 123 -18.28 -23.52 1.34
N ASP A 124 -17.23 -24.31 1.13
CA ASP A 124 -16.99 -25.58 1.79
C ASP A 124 -15.77 -25.47 2.72
N PRO A 125 -15.93 -25.63 4.06
CA PRO A 125 -14.83 -25.70 5.02
C PRO A 125 -13.74 -26.72 4.65
N GLY A 126 -14.09 -27.79 3.94
CA GLY A 126 -13.15 -28.82 3.48
C GLY A 126 -12.03 -28.29 2.59
N VAL A 127 -12.22 -27.15 1.91
CA VAL A 127 -11.20 -26.53 1.06
C VAL A 127 -9.93 -26.19 1.85
N ALA A 128 -10.04 -25.87 3.15
CA ALA A 128 -8.88 -25.54 3.96
C ALA A 128 -7.89 -26.69 4.03
N ARG A 129 -8.39 -27.92 4.28
CA ARG A 129 -7.55 -29.12 4.35
C ARG A 129 -6.94 -29.44 3.00
N PHE A 130 -7.74 -29.35 1.93
CA PHE A 130 -7.24 -29.50 0.56
C PHE A 130 -6.07 -28.54 0.25
N LEU A 131 -6.18 -27.27 0.64
CA LEU A 131 -5.13 -26.27 0.41
C LEU A 131 -3.85 -26.60 1.19
N ILE A 132 -3.98 -26.97 2.46
CA ILE A 132 -2.85 -27.40 3.31
C ILE A 132 -2.16 -28.62 2.71
N ASP A 133 -2.94 -29.65 2.36
CA ASP A 133 -2.42 -30.90 1.78
C ASP A 133 -1.78 -30.67 0.41
N SER A 134 -2.18 -29.60 -0.29
CA SER A 134 -1.59 -29.15 -1.57
C SER A 134 -0.37 -28.24 -1.41
N GLY A 135 0.14 -28.05 -0.19
CA GLY A 135 1.37 -27.30 0.08
C GLY A 135 1.17 -25.79 0.30
N LEU A 136 -0.05 -25.33 0.60
CA LEU A 136 -0.26 -23.96 1.08
C LEU A 136 0.48 -23.77 2.41
N SER A 137 1.31 -22.73 2.46
CA SER A 137 2.21 -22.44 3.59
C SER A 137 1.98 -21.06 4.20
N GLU A 138 1.44 -20.13 3.41
CA GLU A 138 1.17 -18.75 3.82
C GLU A 138 -0.13 -18.27 3.15
N ILE A 139 -0.86 -17.39 3.80
CA ILE A 139 -2.03 -16.73 3.21
C ILE A 139 -2.27 -15.35 3.82
N SER A 140 -2.57 -14.37 2.97
CA SER A 140 -3.13 -13.08 3.37
C SER A 140 -4.65 -13.11 3.25
N PHE A 141 -5.37 -12.97 4.37
CA PHE A 141 -6.82 -13.18 4.45
C PHE A 141 -7.55 -11.93 4.96
N THR A 142 -8.58 -11.46 4.25
CA THR A 142 -9.39 -10.31 4.69
C THR A 142 -10.36 -10.72 5.80
N VAL A 143 -10.19 -10.12 6.97
CA VAL A 143 -11.02 -10.37 8.15
C VAL A 143 -11.60 -9.03 8.61
N PHE A 144 -12.74 -8.65 8.03
CA PHE A 144 -13.47 -7.45 8.44
C PHE A 144 -13.97 -7.55 9.89
N SER A 145 -14.45 -8.74 10.26
CA SER A 145 -14.84 -9.13 11.60
C SER A 145 -14.93 -10.65 11.64
N VAL A 146 -14.80 -11.23 12.84
CA VAL A 146 -15.13 -12.64 13.11
C VAL A 146 -16.61 -12.86 13.41
N GLN A 147 -17.43 -11.79 13.45
CA GLN A 147 -18.89 -11.90 13.56
C GLN A 147 -19.51 -12.15 12.17
N PRO A 148 -20.20 -13.29 11.95
CA PRO A 148 -20.76 -13.64 10.64
C PRO A 148 -21.72 -12.58 10.08
N ASP A 149 -22.54 -11.96 10.94
CA ASP A 149 -23.50 -10.93 10.53
C ASP A 149 -22.84 -9.68 9.96
N LEU A 150 -21.70 -9.26 10.53
CA LEU A 150 -20.94 -8.12 10.01
C LEU A 150 -20.27 -8.46 8.68
N ARG A 151 -19.72 -9.67 8.53
CA ARG A 151 -19.20 -10.13 7.23
C ARG A 151 -20.30 -10.16 6.18
N LYS A 152 -21.45 -10.76 6.48
CA LYS A 152 -22.59 -10.81 5.58
C LYS A 152 -23.06 -9.42 5.14
N ARG A 153 -23.14 -8.47 6.07
CA ARG A 153 -23.63 -7.11 5.78
C ARG A 153 -22.64 -6.24 5.03
N TYR A 154 -21.37 -6.23 5.44
CA TYR A 154 -20.38 -5.27 4.94
C TYR A 154 -19.47 -5.85 3.87
N MET A 155 -19.19 -7.16 3.92
CA MET A 155 -18.46 -7.83 2.86
C MET A 155 -19.39 -8.41 1.80
N HIS A 156 -20.69 -8.58 2.08
CA HIS A 156 -21.60 -9.38 1.24
C HIS A 156 -21.08 -10.81 1.07
N ASP A 157 -20.48 -11.34 2.12
CA ASP A 157 -20.08 -12.73 2.18
C ASP A 157 -21.34 -13.61 2.18
N PRO A 158 -21.55 -14.48 1.15
CA PRO A 158 -22.74 -15.30 1.07
C PRO A 158 -22.78 -16.40 2.14
N THR A 159 -21.61 -16.85 2.60
CA THR A 159 -21.41 -18.02 3.45
C THR A 159 -20.38 -17.71 4.55
N PRO A 160 -20.62 -16.69 5.40
CA PRO A 160 -19.63 -16.19 6.34
C PRO A 160 -19.17 -17.23 7.36
N ASP A 161 -20.05 -18.16 7.75
CA ASP A 161 -19.68 -19.26 8.66
C ASP A 161 -18.68 -20.23 8.01
N ALA A 162 -18.84 -20.51 6.72
CA ALA A 162 -17.93 -21.39 5.97
C ALA A 162 -16.57 -20.72 5.79
N SER A 163 -16.55 -19.45 5.38
CA SER A 163 -15.30 -18.70 5.17
C SER A 163 -14.51 -18.52 6.48
N LEU A 164 -15.19 -18.34 7.62
CA LEU A 164 -14.58 -18.30 8.94
C LEU A 164 -14.07 -19.66 9.42
N ALA A 165 -14.78 -20.75 9.13
CA ALA A 165 -14.32 -22.11 9.43
C ALA A 165 -13.06 -22.49 8.63
N VAL A 166 -12.97 -22.04 7.38
CA VAL A 166 -11.74 -22.16 6.57
C VAL A 166 -10.60 -21.39 7.22
N LEU A 167 -10.82 -20.11 7.55
CA LEU A 167 -9.81 -19.29 8.22
C LEU A 167 -9.32 -19.93 9.53
N GLU A 168 -10.22 -20.44 10.37
CA GLU A 168 -9.87 -21.12 11.61
C GLU A 168 -8.93 -22.31 11.37
N THR A 169 -9.24 -23.15 10.39
CA THR A 169 -8.42 -24.31 10.05
C THR A 169 -7.03 -23.89 9.55
N LEU A 170 -6.96 -22.85 8.72
CA LEU A 170 -5.70 -22.33 8.19
C LEU A 170 -4.82 -21.73 9.29
N CYS A 171 -5.40 -20.95 10.23
CA CYS A 171 -4.64 -20.34 11.33
C CYS A 171 -3.94 -21.39 12.21
N GLY A 172 -4.51 -22.59 12.35
CA GLY A 172 -3.94 -23.65 13.15
C GLY A 172 -2.75 -24.38 12.52
N GLU A 173 -2.55 -24.27 11.20
CA GLU A 173 -1.68 -25.17 10.43
C GLU A 173 -0.64 -24.41 9.58
N ILE A 174 -0.92 -23.16 9.16
CA ILE A 174 -0.09 -22.38 8.24
C ILE A 174 0.09 -20.92 8.71
N ASP A 175 0.95 -20.16 8.02
CA ASP A 175 1.16 -18.75 8.33
C ASP A 175 0.02 -17.88 7.77
N VAL A 176 -0.91 -17.51 8.64
CA VAL A 176 -2.02 -16.60 8.29
C VAL A 176 -1.70 -15.16 8.71
N TYR A 177 -1.78 -14.23 7.75
CA TYR A 177 -1.75 -12.80 7.98
C TYR A 177 -3.12 -12.19 7.66
N ALA A 178 -3.78 -11.64 8.66
CA ALA A 178 -5.09 -11.02 8.49
C ALA A 178 -4.97 -9.58 7.95
N ALA A 179 -5.96 -9.16 7.18
CA ALA A 179 -6.09 -7.78 6.70
C ALA A 179 -7.49 -7.25 7.05
N CYS A 180 -7.58 -6.09 7.70
CA CYS A 180 -8.85 -5.54 8.17
C CYS A 180 -8.98 -4.05 7.85
N VAL A 181 -9.98 -3.68 7.04
CA VAL A 181 -10.38 -2.28 6.87
C VAL A 181 -11.21 -1.86 8.07
N VAL A 182 -10.80 -0.78 8.75
CA VAL A 182 -11.47 -0.29 9.96
C VAL A 182 -12.49 0.79 9.60
N LEU A 183 -13.76 0.51 9.86
CA LEU A 183 -14.90 1.41 9.77
C LEU A 183 -15.34 1.84 11.18
N PRO A 184 -15.14 3.12 11.54
CA PRO A 184 -15.57 3.63 12.83
C PRO A 184 -17.05 3.45 13.12
N GLY A 185 -17.38 2.98 14.32
CA GLY A 185 -18.74 2.66 14.75
C GLY A 185 -19.33 1.38 14.16
N VAL A 186 -18.52 0.58 13.46
CA VAL A 186 -18.97 -0.66 12.81
C VAL A 186 -18.14 -1.86 13.28
N ASN A 187 -16.84 -1.86 12.97
CA ASN A 187 -15.93 -2.96 13.30
C ASN A 187 -14.69 -2.48 14.05
N ASP A 188 -14.77 -1.33 14.71
CA ASP A 188 -13.75 -0.81 15.63
C ASP A 188 -14.08 -1.15 17.11
N GLY A 189 -13.24 -0.69 18.04
CA GLY A 189 -13.46 -0.85 19.47
C GLY A 189 -13.63 -2.33 19.88
N PRO A 190 -14.66 -2.68 20.67
CA PRO A 190 -14.85 -4.06 21.15
C PRO A 190 -14.93 -5.12 20.04
N VAL A 191 -15.51 -4.79 18.87
CA VAL A 191 -15.61 -5.73 17.74
C VAL A 191 -14.22 -6.04 17.15
N LEU A 192 -13.37 -5.02 17.07
CA LEU A 192 -11.99 -5.20 16.61
C LEU A 192 -11.16 -5.97 17.62
N GLU A 193 -11.37 -5.71 18.92
CA GLU A 193 -10.71 -6.43 20.01
C GLU A 193 -11.10 -7.92 20.01
N GLU A 194 -12.38 -8.23 19.83
CA GLU A 194 -12.85 -9.61 19.65
C GLU A 194 -12.20 -10.27 18.44
N THR A 195 -12.13 -9.55 17.31
CA THR A 195 -11.49 -10.04 16.09
C THR A 195 -10.00 -10.33 16.31
N CYS A 196 -9.28 -9.45 17.01
CA CYS A 196 -7.87 -9.64 17.33
C CYS A 196 -7.67 -10.82 18.29
N GLN A 197 -8.51 -10.94 19.34
CA GLN A 197 -8.44 -12.06 20.28
C GLN A 197 -8.67 -13.38 19.57
N TRP A 198 -9.70 -13.46 18.72
CA TRP A 198 -10.01 -14.67 17.97
C TRP A 198 -8.86 -15.06 17.05
N LEU A 199 -8.27 -14.11 16.31
CA LEU A 199 -7.12 -14.38 15.44
C LEU A 199 -5.92 -14.90 16.22
N GLU A 200 -5.63 -14.31 17.39
CA GLU A 200 -4.58 -14.79 18.29
C GLU A 200 -4.86 -16.20 18.79
N ASP A 201 -6.07 -16.46 19.28
CA ASP A 201 -6.48 -17.76 19.82
C ASP A 201 -6.41 -18.87 18.76
N LYS A 202 -6.67 -18.54 17.49
CA LYS A 202 -6.60 -19.49 16.37
C LYS A 202 -5.21 -19.67 15.77
N GLY A 203 -4.24 -18.82 16.11
CA GLY A 203 -2.85 -18.98 15.69
C GLY A 203 -2.37 -18.10 14.53
N ALA A 204 -3.12 -17.06 14.16
CA ALA A 204 -2.67 -16.11 13.14
C ALA A 204 -1.35 -15.44 13.52
N LYS A 205 -0.51 -15.10 12.54
CA LYS A 205 0.79 -14.46 12.76
C LYS A 205 0.68 -12.95 12.99
N GLY A 206 -0.29 -12.32 12.35
CA GLY A 206 -0.52 -10.89 12.48
C GLY A 206 -1.77 -10.40 11.80
N ILE A 207 -2.06 -9.12 12.02
CA ILE A 207 -3.14 -8.37 11.39
C ILE A 207 -2.63 -7.00 10.93
N ILE A 208 -2.83 -6.70 9.65
CA ILE A 208 -2.70 -5.35 9.09
C ILE A 208 -4.06 -4.68 9.14
N LEU A 209 -4.12 -3.57 9.88
CA LEU A 209 -5.26 -2.67 9.91
C LEU A 209 -5.10 -1.63 8.80
N MET A 210 -6.17 -1.38 8.07
CA MET A 210 -6.23 -0.39 6.99
C MET A 210 -7.19 0.72 7.39
N ARG A 211 -6.70 1.96 7.42
CA ARG A 211 -7.56 3.11 7.67
C ARG A 211 -8.49 3.31 6.48
N PHE A 212 -9.80 3.37 6.73
CA PHE A 212 -10.78 3.52 5.66
C PHE A 212 -10.63 4.86 4.92
N ALA A 213 -10.38 4.79 3.62
CA ALA A 213 -10.38 5.94 2.73
C ALA A 213 -11.78 6.17 2.15
N ASN A 214 -12.44 7.26 2.57
CA ASN A 214 -13.76 7.63 2.09
C ASN A 214 -13.78 8.86 1.18
N GLN A 215 -12.67 9.58 1.04
CA GLN A 215 -12.59 10.85 0.32
C GLN A 215 -11.31 10.91 -0.51
N THR A 216 -11.23 11.88 -1.42
CA THR A 216 -10.09 12.05 -2.32
C THR A 216 -8.80 12.31 -1.55
N ASP A 217 -8.82 13.13 -0.51
CA ASP A 217 -7.66 13.44 0.34
C ASP A 217 -7.14 12.22 1.12
N HIS A 218 -8.00 11.23 1.39
CA HIS A 218 -7.61 9.95 2.00
C HIS A 218 -6.96 8.96 1.02
N GLY A 219 -7.01 9.21 -0.30
CA GLY A 219 -6.41 8.35 -1.32
C GLY A 219 -7.36 7.87 -2.42
N LEU A 220 -8.65 8.22 -2.39
CA LEU A 220 -9.62 7.86 -3.43
C LEU A 220 -9.46 8.72 -4.70
N ILE A 221 -8.48 8.40 -5.53
CA ILE A 221 -8.18 9.21 -6.73
C ILE A 221 -9.09 8.88 -7.94
N LEU A 222 -9.85 7.80 -7.90
CA LEU A 222 -10.63 7.29 -9.05
C LEU A 222 -12.04 7.88 -9.20
N GLY A 223 -12.30 9.05 -8.62
CA GLY A 223 -13.54 9.81 -8.84
C GLY A 223 -14.80 9.17 -8.24
N ASN A 224 -14.61 8.22 -7.32
CA ASN A 224 -15.68 7.43 -6.68
C ASN A 224 -15.90 7.76 -5.20
N ALA A 225 -15.33 8.87 -4.74
CA ALA A 225 -15.64 9.42 -3.42
C ALA A 225 -17.04 10.07 -3.39
N PRO A 226 -17.78 10.00 -2.27
CA PRO A 226 -17.53 9.10 -1.15
C PRO A 226 -17.84 7.64 -1.49
N VAL A 227 -17.12 6.69 -0.88
CA VAL A 227 -17.41 5.25 -1.01
C VAL A 227 -18.65 4.89 -0.19
N ILE A 228 -18.72 5.34 1.06
CA ILE A 228 -19.91 5.21 1.92
C ILE A 228 -20.36 6.61 2.37
N PRO A 229 -21.49 7.13 1.85
CA PRO A 229 -22.02 8.43 2.26
C PRO A 229 -22.30 8.50 3.77
N GLY A 230 -21.87 9.57 4.42
CA GLY A 230 -22.10 9.81 5.85
C GLY A 230 -21.25 8.96 6.81
N GLN A 231 -20.43 8.02 6.31
CA GLN A 231 -19.54 7.22 7.14
C GLN A 231 -18.43 8.08 7.74
N ARG A 232 -18.29 8.03 9.07
CA ARG A 232 -17.17 8.65 9.79
C ARG A 232 -15.85 8.00 9.37
N VAL A 233 -14.82 8.81 9.20
CA VAL A 233 -13.43 8.39 8.97
C VAL A 233 -12.55 8.77 10.15
N GLN A 234 -11.49 8.01 10.40
CA GLN A 234 -10.51 8.31 11.46
C GLN A 234 -9.46 9.29 10.96
N GLY A 235 -9.01 10.16 11.86
CA GLY A 235 -7.76 10.90 11.66
C GLY A 235 -6.55 9.94 11.68
N ALA A 236 -5.42 10.37 11.10
CA ALA A 236 -4.20 9.56 11.10
C ALA A 236 -3.66 9.29 12.51
N GLU A 237 -3.74 10.26 13.42
CA GLU A 237 -3.32 10.11 14.82
C GLU A 237 -4.24 9.17 15.60
N GLU A 238 -5.56 9.35 15.47
CA GLU A 238 -6.56 8.46 16.06
C GLU A 238 -6.34 7.00 15.63
N PHE A 239 -6.10 6.78 14.34
CA PHE A 239 -5.81 5.45 13.80
C PHE A 239 -4.49 4.88 14.35
N ARG A 240 -3.43 5.69 14.40
CA ARG A 240 -2.13 5.29 14.97
C ARG A 240 -2.26 4.87 16.44
N ASP A 241 -3.01 5.62 17.23
CA ASP A 241 -3.18 5.36 18.65
C ASP A 241 -4.00 4.08 18.89
N MET A 242 -5.02 3.82 18.06
CA MET A 242 -5.76 2.55 18.05
C MET A 242 -4.85 1.36 17.73
N VAL A 243 -4.05 1.44 16.66
CA VAL A 243 -3.09 0.39 16.28
C VAL A 243 -2.11 0.11 17.42
N THR A 244 -1.58 1.18 18.03
CA THR A 244 -0.67 1.08 19.20
C THR A 244 -1.36 0.38 20.37
N GLY A 245 -2.61 0.75 20.68
CA GLY A 245 -3.38 0.16 21.75
C GLY A 245 -3.57 -1.34 21.57
N LEU A 246 -3.93 -1.78 20.37
CA LEU A 246 -4.09 -3.20 20.04
C LEU A 246 -2.77 -3.96 20.11
N SER A 247 -1.68 -3.40 19.56
CA SER A 247 -0.34 -4.03 19.60
C SER A 247 0.21 -4.26 21.01
N ARG A 248 -0.25 -3.49 22.01
CA ARG A 248 0.12 -3.68 23.42
C ARG A 248 -0.73 -4.74 24.12
N ARG A 249 -1.91 -5.02 23.58
CA ARG A 249 -2.90 -5.93 24.18
C ARG A 249 -2.77 -7.35 23.65
N PHE A 250 -2.41 -7.50 22.38
CA PHE A 250 -2.29 -8.77 21.68
C PHE A 250 -0.82 -9.06 21.35
N ARG A 251 -0.47 -10.35 21.29
CA ARG A 251 0.84 -10.91 20.98
C ARG A 251 1.06 -11.09 19.48
N ILE A 252 0.00 -11.28 18.70
CA ILE A 252 0.10 -11.28 17.23
C ILE A 252 0.66 -9.93 16.75
N LYS A 253 1.35 -9.93 15.61
CA LYS A 253 1.85 -8.67 15.04
C LYS A 253 0.66 -7.80 14.62
N VAL A 254 0.51 -6.61 15.19
CA VAL A 254 -0.51 -5.64 14.79
C VAL A 254 0.15 -4.43 14.15
N SER A 255 -0.17 -4.14 12.90
CA SER A 255 0.35 -2.98 12.16
C SER A 255 -0.75 -2.24 11.42
N GLY A 256 -0.51 -0.99 11.04
CA GLY A 256 -1.49 -0.11 10.40
C GLY A 256 -0.97 0.56 9.14
N THR A 257 -1.80 0.65 8.09
CA THR A 257 -1.54 1.43 6.87
C THR A 257 -2.53 2.59 6.73
N PRO A 258 -2.08 3.79 6.31
CA PRO A 258 -0.71 4.15 5.89
C PRO A 258 0.29 4.41 7.03
N LEU A 259 -0.14 4.28 8.29
CA LEU A 259 0.65 4.51 9.52
C LEU A 259 0.00 3.70 10.66
N TRP A 260 0.67 2.93 11.52
CA TRP A 260 2.09 2.59 11.65
C TRP A 260 2.27 1.12 12.08
N ASP A 261 3.49 0.57 11.97
CA ASP A 261 3.91 -0.68 12.59
C ASP A 261 4.66 -0.40 13.91
N PRO A 262 4.04 -0.68 15.08
CA PRO A 262 4.64 -0.50 16.38
C PRO A 262 5.92 -1.26 16.67
N ALA A 263 6.06 -2.46 16.09
CA ALA A 263 7.15 -3.36 16.42
C ALA A 263 8.48 -2.88 15.83
N ILE A 264 8.43 -2.29 14.64
CA ILE A 264 9.62 -1.86 13.88
C ILE A 264 9.70 -0.36 13.67
N GLY A 265 8.65 0.40 14.00
CA GLY A 265 8.63 1.86 13.86
C GLY A 265 8.41 2.37 12.44
N SER A 266 7.97 1.51 11.52
CA SER A 266 7.70 1.87 10.13
C SER A 266 6.30 2.48 9.99
N PRO A 267 6.05 3.38 9.03
CA PRO A 267 7.03 4.14 8.26
C PRO A 267 7.81 5.15 9.09
N PHE A 268 8.98 5.56 8.58
CA PHE A 268 9.87 6.59 9.14
C PHE A 268 10.49 6.23 10.50
N ALA A 269 10.95 4.99 10.65
CA ALA A 269 11.65 4.53 11.85
C ALA A 269 12.89 5.39 12.16
N LEU A 270 13.60 5.83 11.11
CA LEU A 270 14.79 6.68 11.14
C LEU A 270 14.55 8.01 11.86
N ALA A 271 13.32 8.52 11.86
CA ALA A 271 12.96 9.76 12.55
C ALA A 271 13.20 9.68 14.07
N SER A 272 13.35 8.48 14.63
CA SER A 272 13.59 8.21 16.04
C SER A 272 15.01 7.71 16.34
N GLU A 273 15.94 7.79 15.38
CA GLU A 273 17.30 7.24 15.49
C GLU A 273 18.38 8.34 15.36
N PRO A 274 18.70 9.11 16.43
CA PRO A 274 19.65 10.22 16.38
C PRO A 274 21.02 9.85 15.79
N ASP A 275 21.58 8.71 16.20
CA ASP A 275 22.90 8.24 15.77
C ASP A 275 22.95 7.89 14.28
N LEU A 276 21.83 7.45 13.71
CA LEU A 276 21.72 7.18 12.27
C LEU A 276 21.48 8.46 11.48
N LEU A 277 20.66 9.37 12.01
CA LEU A 277 20.49 10.70 11.43
C LEU A 277 21.83 11.42 11.29
N GLU A 278 22.74 11.30 12.26
CA GLU A 278 24.08 11.91 12.18
C GLU A 278 24.92 11.42 11.00
N LYS A 279 24.66 10.20 10.51
CA LYS A 279 25.38 9.59 9.38
C LYS A 279 24.84 10.02 8.01
N LEU A 280 23.64 10.61 7.95
CA LEU A 280 23.10 11.16 6.69
C LEU A 280 23.99 12.31 6.19
N PRO A 281 24.07 12.54 4.86
CA PRO A 281 24.74 13.72 4.32
C PRO A 281 24.24 15.02 4.97
N ARG A 282 25.11 16.02 5.12
CA ARG A 282 24.67 17.35 5.57
C ARG A 282 23.83 18.00 4.49
N LEU A 283 22.77 18.70 4.88
CA LEU A 283 21.90 19.43 3.98
C LEU A 283 22.42 20.87 3.85
N VAL A 284 22.86 21.23 2.65
CA VAL A 284 23.44 22.55 2.34
C VAL A 284 22.67 23.30 1.25
N GLY A 285 21.93 22.59 0.40
CA GLY A 285 21.10 23.18 -0.65
C GLY A 285 19.72 23.61 -0.14
N ASN A 286 19.12 24.60 -0.81
CA ASN A 286 17.75 25.02 -0.55
C ASN A 286 16.75 24.36 -1.52
N ALA A 287 15.64 23.84 -0.98
CA ALA A 287 14.57 23.23 -1.78
C ALA A 287 13.20 23.32 -1.10
N SER A 288 12.14 23.26 -1.91
CA SER A 288 10.79 22.96 -1.43
C SER A 288 10.46 21.49 -1.71
N VAL A 289 10.20 20.70 -0.67
CA VAL A 289 9.86 19.27 -0.79
C VAL A 289 8.36 19.11 -0.56
N ILE A 290 7.63 18.80 -1.62
CA ILE A 290 6.19 18.54 -1.60
C ILE A 290 5.95 17.09 -1.17
N THR A 291 5.03 16.87 -0.24
CA THR A 291 4.70 15.54 0.27
C THR A 291 3.27 15.48 0.80
N GLY A 292 2.78 14.28 1.13
CA GLY A 292 1.48 14.09 1.75
C GLY A 292 1.48 14.50 3.23
N ARG A 293 0.31 14.86 3.74
CA ARG A 293 0.04 15.28 5.13
C ARG A 293 0.66 14.35 6.17
N ILE A 294 0.54 13.03 6.00
CA ILE A 294 1.00 12.05 7.00
C ILE A 294 2.54 11.99 7.08
N ALA A 295 3.23 12.04 5.94
CA ALA A 295 4.68 11.92 5.87
C ALA A 295 5.41 13.23 6.23
N ALA A 296 4.76 14.38 6.04
CA ALA A 296 5.35 15.71 6.25
C ALA A 296 6.06 15.91 7.59
N PRO A 297 5.48 15.59 8.76
CA PRO A 297 6.16 15.79 10.05
C PRO A 297 7.45 14.97 10.17
N PHE A 298 7.47 13.74 9.65
CA PHE A 298 8.65 12.87 9.70
C PHE A 298 9.76 13.35 8.77
N ILE A 299 9.42 13.66 7.52
CA ILE A 299 10.39 14.19 6.54
C ILE A 299 10.98 15.51 7.05
N ARG A 300 10.16 16.39 7.64
CA ARG A 300 10.62 17.65 8.24
C ARG A 300 11.61 17.40 9.36
N LYS A 301 11.30 16.47 10.28
CA LYS A 301 12.19 16.13 11.40
C LYS A 301 13.54 15.59 10.90
N ILE A 302 13.52 14.66 9.94
CA ILE A 302 14.72 14.04 9.40
C ILE A 302 15.59 15.08 8.69
N LEU A 303 15.02 15.88 7.78
CA LEU A 303 15.79 16.89 7.04
C LEU A 303 16.33 18.01 7.95
N ALA A 304 15.53 18.46 8.92
CA ALA A 304 15.95 19.50 9.88
C ALA A 304 17.12 19.04 10.76
N SER A 305 17.28 17.73 10.99
CA SER A 305 18.44 17.18 11.71
C SER A 305 19.76 17.34 10.95
N ARG A 306 19.71 17.61 9.64
CA ARG A 306 20.89 17.67 8.75
C ARG A 306 21.26 19.07 8.27
N GLY A 307 20.41 20.06 8.48
CA GLY A 307 20.67 21.45 8.08
C GLY A 307 19.40 22.29 8.03
N ARG A 308 19.57 23.56 7.70
CA ARG A 308 18.50 24.52 7.42
C ARG A 308 18.53 24.81 5.92
N GLY A 309 17.37 24.95 5.28
CA GLY A 309 17.29 25.28 3.85
C GLY A 309 16.19 24.54 3.07
N THR A 310 15.66 23.46 3.63
CA THR A 310 14.52 22.75 3.02
C THR A 310 13.21 23.08 3.70
N THR A 311 12.24 23.52 2.91
CA THR A 311 10.84 23.68 3.34
C THR A 311 10.06 22.44 2.94
N VAL A 312 9.52 21.71 3.92
CA VAL A 312 8.64 20.55 3.68
C VAL A 312 7.18 21.02 3.65
N ILE A 313 6.56 20.87 2.48
CA ILE A 313 5.24 21.41 2.15
C ILE A 313 4.23 20.26 2.06
N PRO A 314 3.36 20.09 3.07
CA PRO A 314 2.28 19.13 2.98
C PRO A 314 1.20 19.63 2.00
N VAL A 315 0.68 18.73 1.18
CA VAL A 315 -0.65 18.89 0.58
C VAL A 315 -1.70 18.20 1.44
N GLU A 316 -2.97 18.44 1.15
CA GLU A 316 -4.09 17.81 1.88
C GLU A 316 -4.14 16.29 1.72
N LYS A 317 -3.60 15.74 0.61
CA LYS A 317 -3.51 14.29 0.40
C LYS A 317 -2.71 13.64 1.52
N ASP A 318 -3.25 12.58 2.11
CA ASP A 318 -2.57 11.81 3.15
C ASP A 318 -1.32 11.10 2.63
N ILE A 319 -1.46 10.40 1.50
CA ILE A 319 -0.43 9.52 0.95
C ILE A 319 0.27 10.21 -0.21
N ALA A 320 1.57 10.48 -0.07
CA ALA A 320 2.37 11.20 -1.06
C ALA A 320 2.38 10.56 -2.46
N CYS A 321 2.33 9.22 -2.52
CA CYS A 321 2.30 8.49 -3.80
C CYS A 321 0.98 8.66 -4.55
N LEU A 322 -0.09 9.09 -3.87
CA LEU A 322 -1.42 9.28 -4.45
C LEU A 322 -1.73 10.74 -4.78
N ILE A 323 -0.73 11.62 -4.70
CA ILE A 323 -0.88 13.04 -5.06
C ILE A 323 -1.14 13.14 -6.57
N THR A 324 -2.18 13.88 -6.93
CA THR A 324 -2.53 14.26 -8.31
C THR A 324 -2.30 15.75 -8.53
N ILE A 325 -2.48 16.21 -9.77
CA ILE A 325 -2.33 17.64 -10.10
C ILE A 325 -3.31 18.53 -9.33
N ASP A 326 -4.49 18.01 -8.97
CA ASP A 326 -5.50 18.78 -8.23
C ASP A 326 -5.03 19.14 -6.83
N ASP A 327 -4.28 18.25 -6.18
CA ASP A 327 -3.74 18.47 -4.84
C ASP A 327 -2.67 19.58 -4.83
N LEU A 328 -2.06 19.89 -5.98
CA LEU A 328 -1.07 20.98 -6.11
C LEU A 328 -1.71 22.34 -6.39
N LYS A 329 -2.98 22.40 -6.81
CA LYS A 329 -3.62 23.66 -7.25
C LYS A 329 -3.76 24.70 -6.13
N SER A 330 -3.87 24.24 -4.89
CA SER A 330 -3.99 25.08 -3.70
C SER A 330 -2.65 25.67 -3.23
N LEU A 331 -1.52 25.16 -3.70
CA LEU A 331 -0.20 25.64 -3.29
C LEU A 331 0.09 27.03 -3.84
N ASP A 332 0.46 27.98 -2.99
CA ASP A 332 0.94 29.29 -3.44
C ASP A 332 2.38 29.16 -3.98
N PRO A 333 2.61 29.28 -5.31
CA PRO A 333 3.93 29.10 -5.87
C PRO A 333 4.93 30.15 -5.39
N SER A 334 4.47 31.35 -5.00
CA SER A 334 5.37 32.42 -4.54
C SER A 334 6.15 32.05 -3.27
N THR A 335 5.66 31.05 -2.54
CA THR A 335 6.30 30.50 -1.32
C THR A 335 7.34 29.41 -1.63
N LEU A 336 7.42 28.94 -2.88
CA LEU A 336 8.27 27.83 -3.28
C LEU A 336 9.67 28.31 -3.67
N SER A 337 10.67 27.56 -3.20
CA SER A 337 12.08 27.70 -3.59
C SER A 337 12.28 27.48 -5.11
N PRO A 338 13.40 27.95 -5.69
CA PRO A 338 13.73 27.70 -7.09
C PRO A 338 13.82 26.20 -7.45
N LEU A 339 14.27 25.36 -6.52
CA LEU A 339 14.20 23.90 -6.63
C LEU A 339 12.96 23.38 -5.90
N VAL A 340 12.10 22.64 -6.61
CA VAL A 340 10.95 21.94 -6.04
C VAL A 340 11.09 20.45 -6.28
N ILE A 341 10.98 19.66 -5.21
CA ILE A 341 11.00 18.20 -5.25
C ILE A 341 9.58 17.68 -5.02
N ILE A 342 9.08 16.90 -5.97
CA ILE A 342 7.81 16.17 -5.87
C ILE A 342 8.06 14.69 -5.57
N PRO A 343 7.10 13.94 -4.99
CA PRO A 343 7.30 12.52 -4.69
C PRO A 343 7.52 11.70 -5.96
N GLY A 344 8.46 10.73 -5.91
CA GLY A 344 8.86 9.96 -7.09
C GLY A 344 7.70 9.25 -7.79
N ARG A 345 6.85 8.59 -7.00
CA ARG A 345 5.70 7.80 -7.47
C ARG A 345 4.37 8.56 -7.59
N ALA A 346 4.33 9.87 -7.32
CA ALA A 346 3.09 10.64 -7.40
C ALA A 346 2.47 10.63 -8.82
N PHE A 347 1.15 10.66 -8.89
CA PHE A 347 0.33 10.75 -10.10
C PHE A 347 0.30 12.16 -10.68
N LEU A 348 1.50 12.64 -11.00
CA LEU A 348 1.76 13.96 -11.55
C LEU A 348 2.34 13.81 -12.96
N TYR A 349 1.94 14.67 -13.89
CA TYR A 349 2.64 14.81 -15.16
C TYR A 349 3.61 15.99 -15.09
N ASP A 350 4.91 15.73 -15.31
CA ASP A 350 5.97 16.71 -15.04
C ASP A 350 5.75 18.06 -15.73
N ARG A 351 5.19 18.06 -16.95
CA ARG A 351 4.88 19.29 -17.68
C ARG A 351 3.76 20.09 -17.02
N GLU A 352 2.68 19.43 -16.61
CA GLU A 352 1.58 20.09 -15.89
C GLU A 352 2.04 20.67 -14.56
N VAL A 353 2.94 19.99 -13.85
CA VAL A 353 3.52 20.50 -12.61
C VAL A 353 4.35 21.76 -12.87
N ARG A 354 5.21 21.75 -13.91
CA ARG A 354 5.99 22.94 -14.29
C ARG A 354 5.09 24.12 -14.61
N ASP A 355 4.08 23.91 -15.44
CA ASP A 355 3.14 24.96 -15.85
C ASP A 355 2.35 25.51 -14.65
N LEU A 356 1.85 24.62 -13.79
CA LEU A 356 1.09 25.00 -12.59
C LEU A 356 1.95 25.77 -11.59
N LEU A 357 3.17 25.31 -11.32
CA LEU A 357 4.06 25.91 -10.34
C LEU A 357 4.82 27.13 -10.89
N ALA A 358 4.68 27.46 -12.17
CA ALA A 358 5.21 28.69 -12.78
C ALA A 358 4.14 29.78 -12.99
N ARG A 359 2.92 29.60 -12.45
CA ARG A 359 1.81 30.58 -12.61
C ARG A 359 2.08 31.96 -12.00
N ASP A 360 3.07 32.06 -11.12
CA ASP A 360 3.59 33.33 -10.56
C ASP A 360 4.70 33.96 -11.43
N ARG A 361 4.93 33.41 -12.63
CA ARG A 361 5.95 33.83 -13.61
C ARG A 361 7.41 33.59 -13.18
N ASN A 362 7.64 32.79 -12.14
CA ASN A 362 8.97 32.35 -11.76
C ASN A 362 9.23 30.93 -12.30
N GLU A 363 10.31 30.77 -13.07
CA GLU A 363 10.75 29.44 -13.49
C GLU A 363 11.35 28.68 -12.32
N ARG A 364 10.97 27.40 -12.18
CA ARG A 364 11.44 26.51 -11.13
C ARG A 364 11.98 25.23 -11.73
N MET A 365 13.05 24.72 -11.13
CA MET A 365 13.53 23.38 -11.40
C MET A 365 12.67 22.37 -10.65
N ILE A 366 11.86 21.61 -11.38
CA ILE A 366 11.03 20.55 -10.82
C ILE A 366 11.76 19.22 -10.95
N MET A 367 11.97 18.53 -9.84
CA MET A 367 12.58 17.20 -9.80
C MET A 367 11.72 16.21 -9.04
N ARG A 368 11.78 14.94 -9.46
CA ARG A 368 11.23 13.83 -8.68
C ARG A 368 12.26 13.38 -7.65
N GLY A 369 11.82 13.22 -6.40
CA GLY A 369 12.61 12.58 -5.37
C GLY A 369 12.69 11.06 -5.56
N PRO A 370 13.26 10.34 -4.58
CA PRO A 370 13.22 8.89 -4.53
C PRO A 370 11.81 8.32 -4.68
N ASP A 371 11.71 7.07 -5.16
CA ASP A 371 10.42 6.39 -5.36
C ASP A 371 9.65 6.20 -4.06
N THR A 372 10.37 5.79 -3.02
CA THR A 372 9.89 5.67 -1.65
C THR A 372 10.93 6.27 -0.72
N LEU A 373 10.46 6.85 0.38
CA LEU A 373 11.33 7.30 1.49
C LEU A 373 11.30 6.33 2.67
N THR A 374 10.39 5.35 2.64
CA THR A 374 10.07 4.42 3.73
C THR A 374 9.21 3.28 3.18
N ALA A 375 9.08 2.20 3.95
CA ALA A 375 8.09 1.15 3.76
C ALA A 375 6.80 1.43 4.56
N ASP A 376 5.62 1.23 3.97
CA ASP A 376 4.35 1.21 4.72
C ASP A 376 4.14 -0.14 5.41
N ALA A 377 3.05 -0.33 6.14
CA ALA A 377 2.79 -1.59 6.85
C ALA A 377 2.59 -2.80 5.92
N GLU A 378 2.08 -2.59 4.71
CA GLU A 378 1.94 -3.66 3.70
C GLU A 378 3.32 -4.14 3.24
N THR A 379 4.22 -3.22 2.93
CA THR A 379 5.59 -3.54 2.48
C THR A 379 6.45 -4.05 3.64
N SER A 380 6.32 -3.45 4.82
CA SER A 380 7.17 -3.75 5.99
C SER A 380 6.72 -4.97 6.79
N MET A 381 5.60 -5.62 6.43
CA MET A 381 5.12 -6.81 7.14
C MET A 381 6.19 -7.91 7.21
N GLY A 382 6.89 -8.13 6.09
CA GLY A 382 8.01 -9.08 5.98
C GLY A 382 9.40 -8.50 6.22
N MET A 383 9.50 -7.24 6.67
CA MET A 383 10.80 -6.59 6.92
C MET A 383 11.13 -6.56 8.41
N THR A 384 12.43 -6.67 8.71
CA THR A 384 13.00 -6.35 10.01
C THR A 384 13.17 -4.83 10.17
N ARG A 385 13.29 -4.37 11.42
CA ARG A 385 13.61 -2.96 11.71
C ARG A 385 14.87 -2.49 10.99
N ASN A 386 15.91 -3.33 10.92
CA ASN A 386 17.18 -2.97 10.28
C ASN A 386 17.03 -2.79 8.77
N GLU A 387 16.23 -3.62 8.10
CA GLU A 387 15.94 -3.47 6.67
C GLU A 387 15.14 -2.20 6.39
N VAL A 388 14.16 -1.86 7.24
CA VAL A 388 13.43 -0.58 7.14
C VAL A 388 14.39 0.60 7.32
N LEU A 389 15.24 0.58 8.36
CA LEU A 389 16.22 1.64 8.60
C LEU A 389 17.23 1.76 7.46
N ALA A 390 17.69 0.65 6.88
CA ALA A 390 18.59 0.67 5.73
C ALA A 390 17.95 1.33 4.51
N LEU A 391 16.71 0.95 4.19
CA LEU A 391 15.92 1.56 3.10
C LEU A 391 15.74 3.06 3.31
N GLU A 392 15.33 3.47 4.52
CA GLU A 392 15.13 4.88 4.84
C GLU A 392 16.46 5.67 4.78
N MET A 393 17.55 5.10 5.28
CA MET A 393 18.88 5.72 5.23
C MET A 393 19.35 5.96 3.79
N GLU A 394 19.17 4.98 2.91
CA GLU A 394 19.49 5.11 1.49
C GLU A 394 18.62 6.18 0.82
N ALA A 395 17.30 6.08 0.97
CA ALA A 395 16.36 6.98 0.33
C ALA A 395 16.54 8.45 0.79
N PHE A 396 16.73 8.69 2.10
CA PHE A 396 16.99 10.04 2.61
C PHE A 396 18.38 10.54 2.21
N SER A 397 19.39 9.68 2.12
CA SER A 397 20.70 10.07 1.59
C SER A 397 20.59 10.55 0.15
N ASP A 398 19.81 9.86 -0.68
CA ASP A 398 19.60 10.23 -2.08
C ASP A 398 18.76 11.50 -2.23
N LEU A 399 17.72 11.68 -1.41
CA LEU A 399 16.97 12.92 -1.36
C LEU A 399 17.88 14.11 -0.99
N ILE A 400 18.73 13.96 0.04
CA ILE A 400 19.63 15.04 0.46
C ILE A 400 20.68 15.32 -0.62
N ARG A 401 21.26 14.28 -1.26
CA ARG A 401 22.21 14.46 -2.38
C ARG A 401 21.55 15.18 -3.55
N LEU A 402 20.30 14.86 -3.86
CA LEU A 402 19.53 15.54 -4.89
C LEU A 402 19.36 17.02 -4.56
N ILE A 403 18.95 17.34 -3.32
CA ILE A 403 18.82 18.74 -2.86
C ILE A 403 20.17 19.46 -2.93
N ASN A 404 21.26 18.86 -2.44
CA ASN A 404 22.56 19.51 -2.43
C ASN A 404 23.14 19.74 -3.83
N ARG A 405 22.82 18.85 -4.78
CA ARG A 405 23.33 18.97 -6.16
C ARG A 405 22.64 20.09 -6.94
N TYR A 406 21.34 20.28 -6.74
CA TYR A 406 20.52 21.16 -7.58
C TYR A 406 19.95 22.37 -6.83
N GLY A 407 19.97 22.35 -5.50
CA GLY A 407 19.50 23.43 -4.65
C GLY A 407 20.54 24.54 -4.61
N VAL A 408 20.08 25.78 -4.74
CA VAL A 408 20.94 26.96 -4.65
C VAL A 408 21.37 27.13 -3.20
N THR A 409 22.68 27.17 -2.95
CA THR A 409 23.25 27.60 -1.68
C THR A 409 23.11 29.12 -1.62
N GLU A 410 22.56 29.69 -0.54
CA GLU A 410 22.80 31.11 -0.29
C GLU A 410 24.32 31.27 -0.14
N ASP A 411 24.95 32.07 -1.01
CA ASP A 411 26.32 32.50 -0.76
C ASP A 411 26.34 33.18 0.61
N PRO A 412 27.34 32.91 1.47
CA PRO A 412 27.52 33.72 2.67
C PRO A 412 27.63 35.20 2.23
N PRO A 413 26.96 36.13 2.93
CA PRO A 413 27.00 37.53 2.55
C PRO A 413 28.45 38.04 2.62
N GLY A 414 29.07 38.26 1.46
CA GLY A 414 30.39 38.89 1.33
C GLY A 414 31.46 38.03 0.67
N THR A 415 31.33 37.75 -0.63
CA THR A 415 32.48 37.62 -1.54
C THR A 415 32.08 38.10 -2.94
N ARG A 416 32.13 39.42 -3.14
CA ARG A 416 32.35 40.05 -4.45
C ARG A 416 33.43 41.08 -4.32
#